data_AF-A0A2K1XG47-F1
#
_entry.id   AF-A0A2K1XG47-F1
#
_cell.length_a   1.000
_cell.length_b   1.000
_cell.length_c   1.000
_cell.angle_alpha   90.00
_cell.angle_beta   90.00
_cell.angle_gamma   90.00
#
_symmetry.space_group_name_H-M   'P 1'
#
loop_
_entity.id
_entity.type
_entity.pdbx_description
1 polymer ?
#
loop_
_entity_poly.entity_id
_entity_poly.type
_entity_poly.pdbx_seq_one_letter_code
_entity_poly.pdbx_strand_id
1 'polypeptide(L)'
;MGELENYLVPILPGDAYAINNALSAEGAADDYETCLKLLVHTGVVDKSSLSGLPKFDRMLIGTENQEWVTSVSPKPPPERITFTFPVINSSEHIALVCGAGKAGVVESAVGNNQNSDANDSKLQDCMS
;
A
#
# COMPACT_ATOMS: atom_id res chain seq x y z
N MET A 1 26.65 10.28 -32.55
CA MET A 1 25.75 9.32 -31.88
C MET A 1 26.07 9.46 -30.40
N GLY A 2 25.35 10.34 -29.70
CA GLY A 2 25.69 10.76 -28.34
C GLY A 2 24.44 11.08 -27.53
N GLU A 3 24.49 10.66 -26.28
CA GLU A 3 23.77 11.21 -25.11
C GLU A 3 22.26 10.99 -25.02
N LEU A 4 21.85 9.76 -24.66
CA LEU A 4 20.63 9.53 -23.88
C LEU A 4 20.85 8.63 -22.64
N GLU A 5 22.09 8.24 -22.32
CA GLU A 5 22.37 7.30 -21.21
C GLU A 5 22.39 7.94 -19.80
N ASN A 6 22.21 9.26 -19.66
CA ASN A 6 22.52 9.96 -18.38
C ASN A 6 21.31 10.52 -17.59
N TYR A 7 20.07 10.09 -17.85
CA TYR A 7 18.91 10.44 -17.01
C TYR A 7 18.53 9.36 -15.98
N LEU A 8 19.38 8.36 -15.78
CA LEU A 8 19.20 7.42 -14.68
C LEU A 8 19.46 8.14 -13.36
N VAL A 9 18.39 8.40 -12.61
CA VAL A 9 18.49 8.86 -11.22
C VAL A 9 18.86 7.63 -10.38
N PRO A 10 20.07 7.58 -9.78
CA PRO A 10 20.47 6.44 -8.98
C PRO A 10 19.68 6.43 -7.66
N ILE A 11 19.23 5.25 -7.24
CA ILE A 11 18.71 5.04 -5.88
C ILE A 11 19.93 4.86 -4.97
N LEU A 12 20.13 5.76 -4.01
CA LEU A 12 21.30 5.69 -3.13
C LEU A 12 21.12 4.57 -2.08
N PRO A 13 22.20 3.95 -1.62
CA PRO A 13 22.16 3.08 -0.44
C PRO A 13 21.65 3.89 0.76
N GLY A 14 20.47 3.55 1.26
CA GLY A 14 19.76 4.30 2.32
C GLY A 14 18.43 4.91 1.88
N ASP A 15 18.13 4.98 0.58
CA ASP A 15 16.82 5.44 0.09
C ASP A 15 15.86 4.28 -0.19
N ALA A 16 16.33 3.04 -0.05
CA ALA A 16 15.57 1.82 -0.24
C ALA A 16 15.52 1.00 1.05
N TYR A 17 14.32 0.87 1.61
CA TYR A 17 14.05 0.09 2.82
C TYR A 17 13.36 -1.21 2.43
N ALA A 18 14.11 -2.31 2.45
CA ALA A 18 13.63 -3.62 2.01
C ALA A 18 12.91 -4.35 3.15
N ILE A 19 11.85 -5.09 2.81
CA ILE A 19 11.21 -6.06 3.70
C ILE A 19 12.11 -7.30 3.80
N ASN A 20 12.34 -7.78 5.01
CA ASN A 20 13.14 -8.97 5.25
C ASN A 20 12.38 -10.24 4.88
N ASN A 21 12.68 -10.80 3.69
CA ASN A 21 12.01 -12.00 3.19
C ASN A 21 12.57 -13.32 3.73
N ALA A 22 13.57 -13.29 4.63
CA ALA A 22 14.08 -14.48 5.30
C ALA A 22 13.25 -14.86 6.53
N LEU A 23 12.34 -13.99 6.98
CA LEU A 23 11.43 -14.22 8.11
C LEU A 23 10.07 -14.73 7.63
N SER A 24 9.25 -15.22 8.56
CA SER A 24 7.81 -15.42 8.30
C SER A 24 7.13 -14.08 7.97
N ALA A 25 5.94 -14.08 7.36
CA ALA A 25 5.26 -12.82 7.09
C ALA A 25 4.96 -11.99 8.34
N GLU A 26 4.66 -12.65 9.46
CA GLU A 26 4.50 -11.98 10.77
C GLU A 26 5.82 -11.36 11.24
N GLY A 27 6.92 -12.13 11.27
CA GLY A 27 8.21 -11.62 11.70
C GLY A 27 8.76 -10.51 10.80
N ALA A 28 8.52 -10.60 9.49
CA ALA A 28 8.87 -9.57 8.53
C ALA A 28 8.00 -8.32 8.68
N ALA A 29 6.74 -8.44 9.11
CA ALA A 29 5.88 -7.31 9.39
C ALA A 29 6.34 -6.56 10.65
N ASP A 30 6.68 -7.28 11.72
CA ASP A 30 7.21 -6.71 12.97
C ASP A 30 8.56 -6.00 12.75
N ASP A 31 9.45 -6.63 11.98
CA ASP A 31 10.75 -6.07 11.60
C ASP A 31 10.57 -4.77 10.80
N TYR A 32 9.66 -4.79 9.82
CA TYR A 32 9.37 -3.61 9.01
C TYR A 32 8.64 -2.51 9.79
N GLU A 33 7.76 -2.85 10.74
CA GLU A 33 7.14 -1.88 11.64
C GLU A 33 8.21 -1.17 12.49
N THR A 34 9.19 -1.92 13.00
CA THR A 34 10.33 -1.35 13.74
C THR A 34 11.15 -0.42 12.85
N CYS A 35 11.40 -0.82 11.60
CA CYS A 35 12.03 0.03 10.60
C CYS A 35 11.25 1.35 10.41
N LEU A 36 9.93 1.29 10.19
CA LEU A 36 9.09 2.49 10.01
C LEU A 36 9.09 3.41 11.24
N LYS A 37 9.04 2.86 12.45
CA LYS A 37 9.15 3.64 13.69
C LYS A 37 10.48 4.36 13.76
N LEU A 38 11.57 3.72 13.35
CA LEU A 38 12.89 4.36 13.28
C LEU A 38 12.89 5.48 12.25
N LEU A 39 12.34 5.27 11.05
CA LEU A 39 12.27 6.29 10.00
C LEU A 39 11.45 7.51 10.42
N VAL A 40 10.36 7.29 11.17
CA VAL A 40 9.57 8.38 11.76
C VAL A 40 10.37 9.11 12.83
N HIS A 41 11.10 8.37 13.68
CA HIS A 41 11.92 8.97 14.72
C HIS A 41 13.08 9.80 14.17
N THR A 42 13.72 9.34 13.10
CA THR A 42 14.84 10.04 12.44
C THR A 42 14.38 11.15 11.50
N GLY A 43 13.08 11.28 11.25
CA GLY A 43 12.51 12.30 10.36
C GLY A 43 12.69 12.01 8.87
N VAL A 44 12.97 10.75 8.51
CA VAL A 44 12.98 10.31 7.10
C VAL A 44 11.56 10.14 6.58
N VAL A 45 10.65 9.66 7.43
CA VAL A 45 9.21 9.57 7.14
C VAL A 45 8.47 10.50 8.07
N ASP A 46 7.58 11.33 7.52
CA ASP A 46 6.77 12.23 8.33
C ASP A 46 5.76 11.47 9.18
N LYS A 47 5.35 12.10 10.29
CA LYS A 47 4.25 11.62 11.12
C LYS A 47 3.01 12.44 10.83
N SER A 48 1.89 11.79 10.58
CA SER A 48 0.60 12.47 10.47
C SER A 48 0.27 13.16 11.80
N SER A 49 0.01 14.46 11.75
CA SER A 49 -0.44 15.23 12.92
C SER A 49 -1.84 14.84 13.40
N LEU A 50 -2.64 14.20 12.52
CA LEU A 50 -4.01 13.78 12.81
C LEU A 50 -4.08 12.39 13.44
N SER A 51 -3.37 11.40 12.88
CA SER A 51 -3.45 10.00 13.33
C SER A 51 -2.26 9.58 14.19
N GLY A 52 -1.15 10.32 14.15
CA GLY A 52 0.10 9.91 14.76
C GLY A 52 0.77 8.70 14.09
N LEU A 53 0.30 8.29 12.91
CA LEU A 53 0.87 7.20 12.12
C LEU A 53 1.90 7.75 11.10
N PRO A 54 2.75 6.90 10.52
CA PRO A 54 3.58 7.27 9.39
C PRO A 54 2.72 7.90 8.27
N LYS A 55 3.16 9.03 7.75
CA LYS A 55 2.54 9.76 6.64
C LYS A 55 3.50 9.70 5.45
N PHE A 56 3.06 9.03 4.38
CA PHE A 56 3.80 8.96 3.13
C PHE A 56 3.27 10.02 2.16
N ASP A 57 4.15 10.70 1.44
CA ASP A 57 3.75 11.71 0.44
C ASP A 57 2.99 11.08 -0.72
N ARG A 58 3.41 9.88 -1.14
CA ARG A 58 2.82 9.17 -2.27
C ARG A 58 2.86 7.66 -2.05
N MET A 59 1.68 7.05 -2.02
CA MET A 59 1.54 5.61 -1.96
C MET A 59 1.00 5.07 -3.28
N LEU A 60 1.75 4.16 -3.90
CA LEU A 60 1.34 3.45 -5.11
C LEU A 60 0.69 2.12 -4.72
N ILE A 61 -0.57 1.94 -5.06
CA ILE A 61 -1.32 0.70 -4.77
C ILE A 61 -1.61 0.00 -6.08
N GLY A 62 -1.09 -1.22 -6.22
CA GLY A 62 -1.43 -2.12 -7.32
C GLY A 62 -2.67 -2.94 -6.96
N THR A 63 -3.62 -3.03 -7.88
CA THR A 63 -4.69 -4.00 -7.77
C THR A 63 -4.26 -5.31 -8.43
N GLU A 64 -4.98 -6.42 -8.21
CA GLU A 64 -4.86 -7.68 -8.99
C GLU A 64 -6.18 -8.06 -9.69
N ASN A 65 -6.17 -8.97 -10.68
CA ASN A 65 -7.32 -9.27 -11.56
C ASN A 65 -8.40 -10.16 -10.88
N GLN A 66 -8.52 -10.14 -9.56
CA GLN A 66 -9.45 -11.03 -8.85
C GLN A 66 -10.49 -10.17 -8.12
N GLU A 67 -11.75 -10.50 -8.38
CA GLU A 67 -12.91 -9.61 -8.28
C GLU A 67 -13.57 -9.62 -6.88
N TRP A 68 -13.07 -10.42 -5.93
CA TRP A 68 -13.69 -10.58 -4.61
C TRP A 68 -12.66 -10.73 -3.48
N VAL A 69 -12.90 -10.01 -2.38
CA VAL A 69 -12.17 -10.14 -1.10
C VAL A 69 -12.56 -11.46 -0.44
N THR A 70 -11.65 -12.45 -0.44
CA THR A 70 -11.50 -13.42 0.64
C THR A 70 -10.23 -14.29 0.46
N SER A 71 -9.55 -14.47 1.59
CA SER A 71 -8.45 -15.37 1.98
C SER A 71 -7.56 -16.04 0.92
N VAL A 72 -6.24 -15.80 1.13
CA VAL A 72 -5.04 -16.50 0.65
C VAL A 72 -4.85 -16.63 -0.87
N SER A 73 -3.88 -15.85 -1.33
CA SER A 73 -3.38 -15.80 -2.71
C SER A 73 -3.17 -17.22 -3.29
N PRO A 74 -3.82 -17.61 -4.41
CA PRO A 74 -3.45 -18.83 -5.14
C PRO A 74 -2.13 -18.66 -5.92
N LYS A 75 -1.54 -17.46 -5.91
CA LYS A 75 -0.26 -17.14 -6.53
C LYS A 75 0.82 -16.98 -5.46
N PRO A 76 1.96 -17.67 -5.59
CA PRO A 76 3.12 -17.39 -4.74
C PRO A 76 3.48 -15.89 -4.75
N PRO A 77 3.80 -15.29 -3.59
CA PRO A 77 3.84 -15.91 -2.27
C PRO A 77 2.45 -15.98 -1.59
N PRO A 78 2.14 -17.11 -0.90
CA PRO A 78 0.87 -17.30 -0.20
C PRO A 78 0.68 -16.31 0.95
N GLU A 79 1.77 -15.78 1.51
CA GLU A 79 1.77 -14.75 2.53
C GLU A 79 2.23 -13.42 1.93
N ARG A 80 1.53 -12.33 2.27
CA ARG A 80 1.81 -10.98 1.79
C ARG A 80 1.83 -10.03 2.97
N ILE A 81 2.84 -9.18 3.01
CA ILE A 81 2.88 -8.05 3.93
C ILE A 81 2.27 -6.86 3.20
N THR A 82 1.31 -6.20 3.86
CA THR A 82 0.67 -4.99 3.35
C THR A 82 0.61 -3.96 4.46
N PHE A 83 0.61 -2.68 4.09
CA PHE A 83 0.22 -1.64 5.03
C PHE A 83 -1.25 -1.80 5.42
N THR A 84 -1.57 -1.44 6.67
CA THR A 84 -2.93 -1.43 7.18
C THR A 84 -3.70 -0.21 6.70
N PHE A 85 -5.04 -0.27 6.73
CA PHE A 85 -5.90 0.85 6.33
C PHE A 85 -5.58 2.18 7.05
N PRO A 86 -5.33 2.21 8.37
CA PRO A 86 -4.98 3.46 9.04
C PRO A 86 -3.70 4.12 8.51
N VAL A 87 -2.69 3.33 8.13
CA VAL A 87 -1.44 3.84 7.54
C VAL A 87 -1.67 4.31 6.11
N ILE A 88 -2.40 3.52 5.30
CA ILE A 88 -2.78 3.89 3.94
C ILE A 88 -3.51 5.25 3.95
N ASN A 89 -4.56 5.38 4.78
CA ASN A 89 -5.38 6.58 4.89
C ASN A 89 -4.65 7.79 5.48
N SER A 90 -3.49 7.59 6.12
CA SER A 90 -2.66 8.67 6.64
C SER A 90 -1.73 9.28 5.59
N SER A 91 -1.64 8.69 4.39
CA SER A 91 -0.81 9.19 3.28
C SER A 91 -1.38 10.50 2.70
N GLU A 92 -0.51 11.37 2.18
CA GLU A 92 -0.95 12.63 1.56
C GLU A 92 -1.64 12.39 0.21
N HIS A 93 -1.04 11.52 -0.61
CA HIS A 93 -1.58 11.12 -1.89
C HIS A 93 -1.54 9.60 -2.05
N ILE A 94 -2.67 9.03 -2.44
CA ILE A 94 -2.78 7.62 -2.84
C ILE A 94 -3.07 7.59 -4.33
N ALA A 95 -2.25 6.88 -5.09
CA ALA A 95 -2.49 6.63 -6.50
C ALA A 95 -2.74 5.14 -6.72
N LEU A 96 -3.87 4.84 -7.37
CA LEU A 96 -4.26 3.48 -7.73
C LEU A 96 -3.79 3.19 -9.16
N VAL A 97 -2.99 2.15 -9.33
CA VAL A 97 -2.52 1.71 -10.64
C VAL A 97 -3.20 0.40 -11.02
N CYS A 98 -3.89 0.43 -12.16
CA CYS A 98 -4.72 -0.67 -12.64
C CYS A 98 -4.42 -0.97 -14.11
N GLY A 99 -4.37 -2.26 -14.45
CA GLY A 99 -4.33 -2.69 -15.86
C GLY A 99 -5.68 -2.44 -16.53
N ALA A 100 -5.68 -2.36 -17.87
CA ALA A 100 -6.88 -2.08 -18.68
C ALA A 100 -8.07 -3.00 -18.36
N GLY A 101 -7.81 -4.26 -18.02
CA GLY A 101 -8.84 -5.23 -17.61
C GLY A 101 -9.57 -4.91 -16.30
N LYS A 102 -9.29 -3.77 -15.65
CA LYS A 102 -9.88 -3.38 -14.36
C LYS A 102 -10.60 -2.04 -14.38
N ALA A 103 -10.78 -1.48 -15.57
CA ALA A 103 -11.48 -0.21 -15.72
C ALA A 103 -12.86 -0.24 -15.05
N GLY A 104 -13.63 -1.33 -15.19
CA GLY A 104 -14.96 -1.46 -14.59
C GLY A 104 -14.97 -1.51 -13.05
N VAL A 105 -13.97 -2.14 -12.42
CA VAL A 105 -13.87 -2.18 -10.95
C VAL A 105 -13.46 -0.81 -10.40
N VAL A 106 -12.52 -0.15 -11.08
CA VAL A 106 -12.12 1.23 -10.72
C VAL A 106 -13.29 2.19 -10.90
N GLU A 107 -14.02 2.08 -12.01
CA GLU A 107 -15.23 2.85 -12.27
C GLU A 107 -16.28 2.61 -11.19
N SER A 108 -16.47 1.37 -10.74
CA SER A 108 -17.41 1.04 -9.65
C SER A 108 -16.97 1.62 -8.31
N ALA A 109 -15.67 1.59 -8.00
CA ALA A 109 -15.12 2.13 -6.76
C ALA A 109 -15.09 3.67 -6.72
N VAL A 110 -14.96 4.32 -7.89
CA VAL A 110 -14.91 5.78 -8.04
C VAL A 110 -16.31 6.37 -8.32
N GLY A 111 -17.21 5.58 -8.88
CA GLY A 111 -18.56 5.98 -9.27
C GLY A 111 -19.42 6.36 -8.07
N ASN A 112 -20.05 7.54 -8.15
CA ASN A 112 -20.88 8.12 -7.11
C ASN A 112 -21.96 7.16 -6.58
N ASN A 113 -22.14 7.15 -5.26
CA ASN A 113 -23.20 6.43 -4.54
C ASN A 113 -24.60 6.73 -5.13
N GLN A 114 -25.10 5.86 -6.00
CA GLN A 114 -26.51 5.52 -6.00
C GLN A 114 -26.63 4.06 -5.59
N ASN A 115 -26.26 3.77 -4.33
CA ASN A 115 -26.71 2.53 -3.71
C ASN A 115 -27.96 2.83 -2.88
N SER A 116 -29.11 2.83 -3.56
CA SER A 116 -30.31 2.32 -2.94
C SER A 116 -30.09 0.82 -2.75
N ASP A 117 -30.07 0.42 -1.47
CA ASP A 117 -30.26 -0.92 -0.94
C ASP A 117 -29.03 -1.63 -0.32
N ALA A 118 -29.04 -1.53 1.00
CA ALA A 118 -29.02 -2.63 1.97
C ALA A 118 -27.69 -3.27 2.38
N ASN A 119 -27.29 -2.95 3.61
CA ASN A 119 -26.68 -3.83 4.61
C ASN A 119 -25.63 -4.83 4.10
N ASP A 120 -24.37 -4.38 3.99
CA ASP A 120 -23.24 -5.31 4.05
C ASP A 120 -22.45 -5.07 5.34
N SER A 121 -22.76 -5.86 6.37
CA SER A 121 -22.13 -5.82 7.69
C SER A 121 -20.65 -6.24 7.68
N LYS A 122 -20.08 -6.52 6.51
CA LYS A 122 -18.74 -7.10 6.36
C LYS A 122 -17.63 -6.05 6.17
N LEU A 123 -17.96 -4.81 5.82
CA LEU A 123 -16.99 -3.72 5.72
C LEU A 123 -16.60 -3.16 7.11
N GLN A 124 -17.47 -3.32 8.11
CA GLN A 124 -17.21 -2.84 9.48
C GLN A 124 -16.11 -3.66 10.18
N ASP A 125 -15.98 -4.95 9.84
CA ASP A 125 -14.96 -5.85 10.41
C ASP A 125 -13.55 -5.57 9.88
N CYS A 126 -13.41 -4.97 8.69
CA CYS A 126 -12.09 -4.58 8.15
C CYS A 126 -11.58 -3.23 8.70
N MET A 127 -12.41 -2.51 9.46
CA MET A 127 -12.11 -1.19 10.02
C MET A 127 -12.06 -1.17 11.56
N SER A 128 -12.16 -2.33 12.21
CA SER A 128 -11.97 -2.51 13.65
C SER A 128 -10.58 -3.07 13.94
#